data_AF-A0A8X6RDW1-F1
#
_entry.id   AF-A0A8X6RDW1-F1
#
_cell.length_a   1.000
_cell.length_b   1.000
_cell.length_c   1.000
_cell.angle_alpha   90.00
_cell.angle_beta   90.00
_cell.angle_gamma   90.00
#
_symmetry.space_group_name_H-M   'P 1'
#
loop_
_entity.id
_entity.type
_entity.pdbx_description
1 polymer ?
#
loop_
_entity_poly.entity_id
_entity_poly.type
_entity_poly.pdbx_seq_one_letter_code
_entity_poly.pdbx_strand_id
1 'polypeptide(L)'
;MPPKRRAIGRSTLQARKRRALRASESDEQRALRLESLRVHATETRSSESSDQREVRLETDRIRPNQIRSSERTELQERRLQNVRISTARSRRTLHADLNLSAFHYDSNNDYSLHQNVVIGKIYKICMYCSALKFKNETR
;
A
#
# COMPACT_ATOMS: atom_id res chain seq x y z
N MET A 1 14.95 49.25 0.35
CA MET A 1 14.73 48.60 -0.97
C MET A 1 14.21 47.18 -0.74
N PRO A 2 13.13 46.74 -1.39
CA PRO A 2 12.69 45.34 -1.29
C PRO A 2 13.67 44.43 -2.05
N PRO A 3 13.99 43.24 -1.54
CA PRO A 3 14.97 42.35 -2.16
C PRO A 3 14.46 41.85 -3.52
N LYS A 4 15.37 41.79 -4.51
CA LYS A 4 15.08 41.29 -5.86
C LYS A 4 14.45 39.89 -5.79
N ARG A 5 13.30 39.69 -6.45
CA ARG A 5 12.59 38.40 -6.53
C ARG A 5 13.53 37.32 -7.07
N ARG A 6 13.70 36.23 -6.32
CA ARG A 6 14.48 35.07 -6.77
C ARG A 6 13.73 34.37 -7.91
N ALA A 7 14.43 34.00 -8.98
CA ALA A 7 13.85 33.29 -10.12
C ALA A 7 13.38 31.88 -9.71
N ILE A 8 12.06 31.71 -9.52
CA ILE A 8 11.40 30.49 -9.04
C ILE A 8 11.57 29.32 -10.04
N GLY A 9 11.84 29.61 -11.32
CA GLY A 9 11.99 28.60 -12.38
C GLY A 9 13.36 27.89 -12.46
N ARG A 10 14.38 28.34 -11.72
CA ARG A 10 15.74 27.75 -11.84
C ARG A 10 15.94 26.61 -10.85
N SER A 11 16.06 25.38 -11.34
CA SER A 11 16.47 24.24 -10.50
C SER A 11 17.83 24.52 -9.86
N THR A 12 17.89 24.41 -8.54
CA THR A 12 19.13 24.61 -7.79
C THR A 12 20.18 23.56 -8.17
N LEU A 13 21.46 23.88 -7.99
CA LEU A 13 22.56 22.93 -8.19
C LEU A 13 22.37 21.69 -7.31
N GLN A 14 21.93 21.87 -6.06
CA GLN A 14 21.69 20.77 -5.12
C GLN A 14 20.57 19.84 -5.57
N ALA A 15 19.46 20.38 -6.10
CA ALA A 15 18.37 19.57 -6.65
C ALA A 15 18.84 18.73 -7.85
N ARG A 16 19.67 19.31 -8.74
CA ARG A 16 20.27 18.59 -9.88
C ARG A 16 21.20 17.47 -9.41
N LYS A 17 22.09 17.76 -8.46
CA LYS A 17 22.99 16.75 -7.86
C LYS A 17 22.20 15.60 -7.22
N ARG A 18 21.17 15.89 -6.43
CA ARG A 18 20.30 14.85 -5.83
C ARG A 18 19.58 14.01 -6.88
N ARG A 19 19.13 14.63 -7.98
CA ARG A 19 18.51 13.89 -9.10
C ARG A 19 19.51 12.96 -9.77
N ALA A 20 20.72 13.42 -10.05
CA ALA A 20 21.78 12.61 -10.64
C ALA A 20 22.14 11.42 -9.74
N LEU A 21 22.34 11.66 -8.44
CA LEU A 21 22.59 10.59 -7.46
C LEU A 21 21.47 9.55 -7.45
N ARG A 22 20.20 9.97 -7.47
CA ARG A 22 19.06 9.02 -7.54
C ARG A 22 18.99 8.26 -8.85
N ALA A 23 19.42 8.85 -9.95
CA ALA A 23 19.43 8.19 -11.25
C ALA A 23 20.54 7.14 -11.35
N SER A 24 21.63 7.30 -10.59
CA SER A 24 22.73 6.34 -10.50
C SER A 24 22.63 5.39 -9.29
N GLU A 25 21.53 5.39 -8.54
CA GLU A 25 21.33 4.46 -7.41
C GLU A 25 21.25 3.03 -7.93
N SER A 26 21.95 2.09 -7.29
CA SER A 26 21.68 0.66 -7.49
C SER A 26 20.34 0.27 -6.87
N ASP A 27 19.80 -0.88 -7.27
CA ASP A 27 18.53 -1.37 -6.73
C ASP A 27 18.60 -1.61 -5.21
N GLU A 28 19.73 -2.08 -4.70
CA GLU A 28 19.96 -2.24 -3.26
C GLU A 28 19.97 -0.90 -2.52
N GLN A 29 20.70 0.10 -3.03
CA GLN A 29 20.72 1.45 -2.45
C GLN A 29 19.33 2.09 -2.47
N ARG A 30 18.60 1.90 -3.57
CA ARG A 30 17.21 2.37 -3.70
C ARG A 30 16.29 1.66 -2.71
N ALA A 31 16.42 0.35 -2.53
CA ALA A 31 15.62 -0.42 -1.58
C ALA A 31 15.88 0.05 -0.14
N LEU A 32 17.14 0.18 0.26
CA LEU A 32 17.52 0.70 1.57
C LEU A 32 16.97 2.11 1.81
N ARG A 33 17.11 3.02 0.83
CA ARG A 33 16.57 4.37 0.95
C ARG A 33 15.05 4.37 1.09
N LEU A 34 14.34 3.55 0.32
CA LEU A 34 12.88 3.43 0.42
C LEU A 34 12.47 2.84 1.78
N GLU A 35 13.23 1.90 2.31
CA GLU A 35 12.95 1.32 3.62
C GLU A 35 13.16 2.32 4.75
N SER A 36 14.26 3.08 4.73
CA SER A 36 14.46 4.18 5.68
C SER A 36 13.33 5.22 5.61
N LEU A 37 12.83 5.53 4.41
CA LEU A 37 11.69 6.43 4.24
C LEU A 37 10.39 5.85 4.80
N ARG A 38 10.16 4.54 4.69
CA ARG A 38 9.01 3.87 5.30
C ARG A 38 9.07 3.93 6.82
N VAL A 39 10.21 3.55 7.41
CA VAL A 39 10.42 3.59 8.86
C VAL A 39 10.18 5.00 9.40
N HIS A 40 10.80 6.00 8.78
CA HIS A 40 10.62 7.39 9.18
C HIS A 40 9.15 7.86 9.05
N ALA A 41 8.46 7.47 7.98
CA ALA A 41 7.03 7.77 7.81
C ALA A 41 6.15 7.08 8.86
N THR A 42 6.51 5.88 9.33
CA THR A 42 5.79 5.20 10.40
C THR A 42 6.04 5.85 11.76
N GLU A 43 7.28 6.22 12.05
CA GLU A 43 7.65 6.91 13.30
C GLU A 43 6.95 8.26 13.40
N THR A 44 7.04 9.09 12.36
CA THR A 44 6.36 10.40 12.30
C THR A 44 4.85 10.30 12.47
N ARG A 45 4.21 9.26 11.90
CA ARG A 45 2.78 9.00 12.12
C ARG A 45 2.48 8.52 13.54
N SER A 46 3.36 7.73 14.15
CA SER A 46 3.16 7.24 15.52
C SER A 46 3.26 8.36 16.56
N SER A 47 4.05 9.39 16.27
CA SER A 47 4.24 10.57 17.13
C SER A 47 3.33 11.76 16.77
N GLU A 48 2.36 11.59 15.86
CA GLU A 48 1.51 12.69 15.42
C GLU A 48 0.54 13.14 16.53
N SER A 49 0.34 14.45 16.68
CA SER A 49 -0.73 14.96 17.54
C SER A 49 -2.10 14.77 16.89
N SER A 50 -3.17 14.84 17.68
CA SER A 50 -4.55 14.75 17.17
C SER A 50 -4.83 15.79 16.07
N ASP A 51 -4.42 17.05 16.28
CA ASP A 51 -4.64 18.12 15.31
C ASP A 51 -3.85 17.91 14.02
N GLN A 52 -2.59 17.47 14.14
CA GLN A 52 -1.76 17.13 12.97
C GLN A 52 -2.38 15.98 12.17
N ARG A 53 -2.91 14.97 12.87
CA ARG A 53 -3.62 13.85 12.26
C ARG A 53 -4.87 14.30 11.51
N GLU A 54 -5.66 15.19 12.10
CA GLU A 54 -6.87 15.72 11.47
C GLU A 54 -6.54 16.50 10.20
N VAL A 55 -5.56 17.41 10.26
CA VAL A 55 -5.09 18.15 9.07
C VAL A 55 -4.60 17.19 7.99
N ARG A 56 -3.81 16.17 8.35
CA ARG A 56 -3.33 15.17 7.39
C ARG A 56 -4.49 14.43 6.73
N LEU A 57 -5.44 13.91 7.52
CA LEU A 57 -6.60 13.20 6.99
C LEU A 57 -7.47 14.09 6.09
N GLU A 58 -7.62 15.37 6.44
CA GLU A 58 -8.37 16.31 5.61
C GLU A 58 -7.64 16.57 4.28
N THR A 59 -6.32 16.74 4.29
CA THR A 59 -5.54 16.85 3.06
C THR A 59 -5.61 15.58 2.21
N ASP A 60 -5.62 14.39 2.84
CA ASP A 60 -5.74 13.10 2.18
C ASP A 60 -7.13 12.88 1.55
N ARG A 61 -8.20 13.50 2.09
CA ARG A 61 -9.54 13.51 1.50
C ARG A 61 -9.65 14.45 0.31
N ILE A 62 -9.08 15.65 0.43
CA ILE A 62 -9.21 16.71 -0.60
C ILE A 62 -8.38 16.40 -1.83
N ARG A 63 -7.12 15.95 -1.65
CA ARG A 63 -6.17 15.77 -2.76
C ARG A 63 -6.69 14.83 -3.87
N PRO A 64 -7.26 13.64 -3.59
CA PRO A 64 -7.80 12.79 -4.63
C PRO A 64 -8.97 13.44 -5.39
N ASN A 65 -9.80 14.23 -4.72
CA ASN A 65 -10.91 14.93 -5.37
C ASN A 65 -10.42 16.00 -6.35
N GLN A 66 -9.36 16.73 -6.00
CA GLN A 66 -8.72 17.69 -6.92
C GLN A 66 -8.06 17.01 -8.14
N ILE A 67 -7.46 15.83 -7.93
CA ILE A 67 -6.91 15.04 -9.04
C ILE A 67 -8.05 14.58 -9.96
N ARG A 68 -9.17 14.10 -9.38
CA ARG A 68 -10.34 13.65 -10.14
C ARG A 68 -11.03 14.78 -10.91
N SER A 69 -11.08 16.01 -10.37
CA SER A 69 -11.71 17.14 -11.05
C SER A 69 -10.96 17.60 -12.31
N SER A 70 -9.68 17.25 -12.41
CA SER A 70 -8.82 17.53 -13.58
C SER A 70 -8.46 16.26 -14.37
N GLU A 71 -9.11 15.14 -14.07
CA GLU A 71 -8.84 13.84 -14.68
C GLU A 71 -9.31 13.83 -16.14
N ARG A 72 -8.44 13.37 -17.05
CA ARG A 72 -8.81 13.14 -18.46
C ARG A 72 -9.75 11.93 -18.55
N THR A 73 -10.65 11.94 -19.54
CA THR A 73 -11.64 10.88 -19.77
C THR A 73 -11.04 9.46 -19.80
N GLU A 74 -9.95 9.25 -20.54
CA GLU A 74 -9.24 7.96 -20.62
C GLU A 74 -8.72 7.47 -19.25
N LEU A 75 -8.23 8.39 -18.41
CA LEU A 75 -7.74 8.06 -17.08
C LEU A 75 -8.91 7.74 -16.14
N GLN A 76 -10.01 8.50 -16.26
CA GLN A 76 -11.25 8.25 -15.52
C GLN A 76 -11.82 6.87 -15.85
N GLU A 77 -11.89 6.49 -17.13
CA GLU A 77 -12.35 5.18 -17.58
C GLU A 77 -11.48 4.05 -17.02
N ARG A 78 -10.15 4.17 -17.13
CA ARG A 78 -9.22 3.21 -16.55
C ARG A 78 -9.40 3.07 -15.05
N ARG A 79 -9.55 4.19 -14.32
CA ARG A 79 -9.80 4.17 -12.87
C ARG A 79 -11.10 3.45 -12.53
N LEU A 80 -12.19 3.76 -13.24
CA LEU A 80 -13.49 3.11 -13.01
C LEU A 80 -13.45 1.61 -13.36
N GLN A 81 -12.76 1.24 -14.43
CA GLN A 81 -12.55 -0.16 -14.80
C GLN A 81 -11.77 -0.90 -13.69
N ASN A 82 -10.69 -0.32 -13.19
CA ASN A 82 -9.92 -0.90 -12.08
C ASN A 82 -10.76 -1.06 -10.81
N VAL A 83 -11.59 -0.07 -10.48
CA VAL A 83 -12.54 -0.17 -9.36
C VAL A 83 -13.52 -1.31 -9.59
N ARG A 84 -14.15 -1.40 -10.77
CA ARG A 84 -15.08 -2.50 -11.10
C ARG A 84 -14.44 -3.87 -10.96
N ILE A 85 -13.22 -4.05 -11.49
CA ILE A 85 -12.46 -5.30 -11.41
C ILE A 85 -12.16 -5.64 -9.94
N SER A 86 -11.65 -4.67 -9.18
CA SER A 86 -11.31 -4.87 -7.76
C SER A 86 -12.55 -5.26 -6.94
N THR A 87 -13.65 -4.53 -7.09
CA THR A 87 -14.90 -4.84 -6.38
C THR A 87 -15.48 -6.18 -6.80
N ALA A 88 -15.42 -6.54 -8.09
CA ALA A 88 -15.87 -7.84 -8.57
C ALA A 88 -14.99 -8.99 -8.05
N ARG A 89 -13.67 -8.78 -7.95
CA ARG A 89 -12.74 -9.74 -7.34
C ARG A 89 -13.04 -9.94 -5.87
N SER A 90 -13.16 -8.85 -5.11
CA SER A 90 -13.48 -8.90 -3.68
C SER A 90 -14.84 -9.56 -3.41
N ARG A 91 -15.88 -9.29 -4.20
CA ARG A 91 -17.18 -9.98 -4.05
C ARG A 91 -17.08 -11.48 -4.36
N ARG A 92 -16.33 -11.85 -5.39
CA ARG A 92 -16.09 -13.26 -5.70
C ARG A 92 -15.38 -13.97 -4.55
N THR A 93 -14.37 -13.36 -3.95
CA THR A 93 -13.63 -13.97 -2.83
C THR A 93 -14.45 -14.03 -1.56
N LEU A 94 -15.29 -13.04 -1.28
CA LEU A 94 -16.20 -13.03 -0.12
C LEU A 94 -17.24 -14.15 -0.15
N HIS A 95 -17.67 -14.57 -1.35
CA HIS A 95 -18.73 -15.55 -1.55
C HIS A 95 -18.25 -16.82 -2.27
N ALA A 96 -16.94 -17.06 -2.33
CA ALA A 96 -16.40 -18.24 -2.98
C ALA A 96 -16.77 -19.50 -2.17
N ASP A 97 -17.21 -20.56 -2.84
CA ASP A 97 -17.24 -21.87 -2.19
C ASP A 97 -15.79 -22.33 -2.00
N LEU A 98 -15.43 -22.62 -0.75
CA LEU A 98 -14.11 -23.08 -0.36
C LEU A 98 -13.99 -24.60 -0.31
N ASN A 99 -15.04 -25.34 -0.65
CA ASN A 99 -14.97 -26.80 -0.76
C ASN A 99 -13.83 -27.22 -1.68
N LEU A 100 -12.90 -28.03 -1.15
CA LEU A 100 -11.70 -28.52 -1.85
C LEU A 100 -10.77 -27.42 -2.41
N SER A 101 -10.95 -26.16 -2.00
CA SER A 101 -10.15 -25.03 -2.48
C SER A 101 -8.65 -25.15 -2.17
N ALA A 102 -8.28 -25.96 -1.17
CA ALA A 102 -6.88 -26.32 -0.90
C ALA A 102 -6.20 -27.03 -2.09
N PHE A 103 -6.96 -27.78 -2.90
CA PHE A 103 -6.47 -28.46 -4.11
C PHE A 103 -6.55 -27.58 -5.36
N HIS A 104 -7.31 -26.48 -5.30
CA HIS A 104 -7.54 -25.55 -6.39
C HIS A 104 -7.19 -24.12 -5.97
N TYR A 105 -5.97 -23.95 -5.46
CA TYR A 105 -5.48 -22.63 -5.06
C TYR A 105 -5.38 -21.70 -6.28
N ASP A 106 -6.05 -20.55 -6.20
CA ASP A 106 -5.98 -19.48 -7.18
C ASP A 106 -5.28 -18.27 -6.55
N SER A 107 -4.07 -17.95 -7.01
CA SER A 107 -3.32 -16.77 -6.55
C SER A 107 -4.04 -15.45 -6.84
N ASN A 108 -5.01 -15.46 -7.75
CA ASN A 108 -5.86 -14.31 -8.03
C ASN A 108 -7.00 -14.16 -7.02
N ASN A 109 -7.16 -15.03 -6.03
CA ASN A 109 -8.13 -14.85 -4.96
C ASN A 109 -7.46 -14.30 -3.71
N ASP A 110 -8.02 -13.20 -3.19
CA ASP A 110 -7.67 -12.70 -1.87
C ASP A 110 -8.51 -13.43 -0.82
N TYR A 111 -8.03 -14.60 -0.40
CA TYR A 111 -8.68 -15.46 0.59
C TYR A 111 -8.79 -14.80 1.96
N SER A 112 -8.00 -13.75 2.25
CA SER A 112 -8.08 -13.04 3.53
C SER A 112 -9.41 -12.31 3.73
N LEU A 113 -10.12 -12.03 2.62
CA LEU A 113 -11.42 -11.37 2.64
C LEU A 113 -12.56 -12.34 2.94
N HIS A 114 -12.36 -13.65 2.76
CA HIS A 114 -13.45 -14.62 2.91
C HIS A 114 -13.81 -14.81 4.39
N GLN A 115 -15.10 -14.73 4.73
CA GLN A 115 -15.59 -14.73 6.12
C GLN A 115 -15.12 -15.93 6.96
N ASN A 116 -15.03 -17.11 6.33
CA ASN A 116 -14.63 -18.35 7.00
C ASN A 116 -13.12 -18.66 6.92
N VAL A 117 -12.31 -17.82 6.27
CA VAL A 117 -10.87 -18.05 6.17
C VAL A 117 -10.16 -17.35 7.32
N VAL A 118 -9.44 -18.13 8.12
CA VAL A 118 -8.56 -17.60 9.16
C VAL A 118 -7.11 -17.82 8.72
N ILE A 119 -6.49 -16.78 8.16
CA ILE A 119 -5.06 -16.80 7.85
C ILE A 119 -4.30 -16.38 9.11
N GLY A 120 -3.60 -17.31 9.75
CA GLY A 120 -2.79 -16.98 10.92
C GLY A 120 -1.55 -17.84 11.05
N LYS A 121 -0.69 -17.48 12.01
CA LYS A 121 0.63 -18.11 12.18
C LYS A 121 0.47 -19.58 12.58
N ILE A 122 1.22 -20.44 11.89
CA ILE A 122 1.35 -21.86 12.20
C ILE A 122 2.57 -22.02 13.12
N TYR A 123 2.34 -22.20 14.42
CA TYR A 123 3.41 -22.29 15.42
C TYR A 123 3.17 -23.34 16.50
N LYS A 124 2.00 -23.99 16.50
CA LYS A 124 1.69 -25.04 17.46
C LYS A 124 2.16 -26.37 16.88
N ILE A 125 2.90 -27.16 17.64
CA ILE A 125 3.34 -28.49 17.19
C ILE A 125 2.22 -29.49 17.51
N CYS A 126 1.87 -30.34 16.54
CA CYS A 126 0.94 -31.45 16.73
C CYS A 126 1.59 -32.53 17.60
N MET A 127 0.92 -32.94 18.68
CA MET A 127 1.44 -33.95 19.61
C MET A 127 1.57 -35.36 19.01
N TYR A 128 0.92 -35.63 17.86
CA TYR A 128 0.89 -36.98 17.28
C TYR A 128 1.84 -37.18 16.12
N CYS A 129 2.09 -36.13 15.33
CA CYS A 129 2.92 -36.21 14.13
C CYS A 129 4.03 -35.15 14.08
N SER A 130 4.16 -34.32 15.14
CA SER A 130 5.14 -33.23 15.23
C SER A 130 5.07 -32.17 14.13
N ALA A 131 4.03 -32.19 13.28
CA ALA A 131 3.80 -31.16 12.27
C ALA A 131 3.39 -29.83 12.92
N LEU A 132 3.77 -28.71 12.30
CA LEU A 132 3.27 -27.39 12.67
C LEU A 132 1.80 -27.26 12.25
N LYS A 133 0.97 -26.76 13.17
CA LYS A 133 -0.47 -26.59 13.01
C LYS A 133 -0.97 -25.23 13.49
N PHE A 134 -2.16 -24.84 13.05
CA PHE A 134 -2.81 -23.62 13.51
C PHE A 134 -3.36 -23.79 14.94
N LYS A 135 -3.49 -22.68 15.68
CA LYS A 135 -3.92 -22.72 17.10
C LYS A 135 -5.31 -23.37 17.26
N ASN A 136 -6.21 -23.10 16.32
CA ASN A 136 -7.61 -23.54 16.33
C ASN A 136 -7.88 -24.75 15.43
N GLU A 137 -6.83 -25.40 14.93
CA GLU A 137 -6.97 -26.61 14.13
C GLU A 137 -7.44 -27.76 15.05
N THR A 138 -8.73 -28.10 14.93
CA THR A 138 -9.33 -29.31 15.51
C THR A 138 -8.63 -30.53 14.91
N ARG A 139 -8.52 -31.59 15.73
CA ARG A 139 -7.79 -32.81 15.36
C ARG A 139 -8.34 -33.46 14.11
#